data_AF-A0A6G0MDG5-F1
#
_entry.id   AF-A0A6G0MDG5-F1
#
_cell.length_a   1.000
_cell.length_b   1.000
_cell.length_c   1.000
_cell.angle_alpha   90.00
_cell.angle_beta   90.00
_cell.angle_gamma   90.00
#
_symmetry.space_group_name_H-M   'P 1'
#
loop_
_entity.id
_entity.type
_entity.pdbx_description
1 polymer ?
#
loop_
_entity_poly.entity_id
_entity_poly.type
_entity_poly.pdbx_seq_one_letter_code
_entity_poly.pdbx_strand_id
1 'polypeptide(L)'
;MFRLLNVLFSERFFQAFLASGNQLSRSELDQGGSTFWRDIAAAFDALDIEFDSVISDDAVFDDVDPSQTMAHSAAKLQRMWREVAGKFARAEAGSKKSGDNSNDFWDFCDGRADV
;
A
#
# COMPACT_ATOMS: atom_id res chain seq x y z
N MET A 1 -0.97 0.96 -8.09
CA MET A 1 -0.51 0.87 -6.68
C MET A 1 -1.55 1.49 -5.75
N PHE A 2 -2.03 2.69 -6.05
CA PHE A 2 -3.06 3.41 -5.30
C PHE A 2 -4.26 2.57 -4.87
N ARG A 3 -4.88 1.80 -5.78
CA ARG A 3 -5.97 0.89 -5.37
C ARG A 3 -5.58 -0.09 -4.26
N LEU A 4 -4.38 -0.66 -4.32
CA LEU A 4 -3.92 -1.58 -3.27
C LEU A 4 -3.76 -0.84 -1.94
N LEU A 5 -3.28 0.40 -1.95
CA LEU A 5 -3.20 1.23 -0.75
C LEU A 5 -4.61 1.55 -0.22
N ASN A 6 -5.55 1.92 -1.09
CA ASN A 6 -6.95 2.13 -0.72
C ASN A 6 -7.54 0.89 -0.06
N VAL A 7 -7.34 -0.30 -0.64
CA VAL A 7 -7.82 -1.56 -0.04
C VAL A 7 -7.16 -1.81 1.32
N LEU A 8 -5.83 -1.72 1.42
CA LEU A 8 -5.09 -2.02 2.67
C LEU A 8 -5.43 -1.07 3.82
N PHE A 9 -5.60 0.22 3.51
CA PHE A 9 -5.86 1.27 4.50
C PHE A 9 -7.36 1.59 4.68
N SER A 10 -8.25 0.90 3.95
CA SER A 10 -9.68 1.00 4.17
C SER A 10 -10.08 0.53 5.56
N GLU A 11 -11.20 1.03 6.07
CA GLU A 11 -11.77 0.63 7.36
C GLU A 11 -11.95 -0.90 7.45
N ARG A 12 -12.24 -1.55 6.32
CA ARG A 12 -12.46 -3.00 6.24
C ARG A 12 -11.21 -3.81 6.53
N PHE A 13 -10.03 -3.35 6.13
CA PHE A 13 -8.80 -4.14 6.21
C PHE A 13 -7.75 -3.57 7.16
N PHE A 14 -7.81 -2.28 7.51
CA PHE A 14 -6.76 -1.61 8.26
C PHE A 14 -6.42 -2.31 9.59
N GLN A 15 -7.43 -2.69 10.38
CA GLN A 15 -7.20 -3.34 11.67
C GLN A 15 -6.57 -4.73 11.51
N ALA A 16 -7.07 -5.53 10.57
CA ALA A 16 -6.50 -6.85 10.25
C ALA A 16 -5.08 -6.72 9.68
N PHE A 17 -4.84 -5.67 8.88
CA PHE A 17 -3.54 -5.35 8.33
C PHE A 17 -2.53 -5.03 9.42
N LEU A 18 -2.87 -4.16 10.39
CA LEU A 18 -2.01 -3.85 11.53
C LEU A 18 -1.76 -5.08 12.40
N ALA A 19 -2.80 -5.86 12.70
CA ALA A 19 -2.68 -7.09 13.49
C ALA A 19 -1.78 -8.14 12.82
N SER A 20 -1.75 -8.18 11.48
CA SER A 20 -0.85 -9.03 10.72
C SER A 20 0.62 -8.59 10.77
N GLY A 21 0.93 -7.41 11.32
CA GLY A 21 2.30 -6.93 11.54
C GLY A 21 3.17 -6.88 10.27
N ASN A 22 2.57 -6.79 9.07
CA ASN A 22 3.26 -6.98 7.78
C ASN A 22 3.96 -8.36 7.60
N GLN A 23 3.81 -9.25 8.58
CA GLN A 23 4.28 -10.62 8.61
C GLN A 23 3.21 -11.44 9.29
N LEU A 24 2.33 -12.07 8.49
CA LEU A 24 1.39 -13.08 8.95
C LEU A 24 2.04 -13.91 10.06
N SER A 25 1.45 -13.89 11.25
CA SER A 25 2.05 -14.54 12.40
C SER A 25 2.21 -16.03 12.11
N ARG A 26 3.28 -16.67 12.60
CA ARG A 26 3.49 -18.12 12.44
C ARG A 26 2.26 -18.94 12.87
N SER A 27 1.55 -18.47 13.88
CA SER A 27 0.27 -19.04 14.35
C SER A 27 -0.86 -19.02 13.33
N GLU A 28 -0.93 -18.01 12.44
CA GLU A 28 -1.92 -17.98 11.35
C GLU A 28 -1.52 -18.88 10.18
N LEU A 29 -0.21 -19.09 9.98
CA LEU A 29 0.31 -20.06 9.00
C LEU A 29 0.02 -21.51 9.44
N ASP A 30 0.17 -21.79 10.74
CA ASP A 30 -0.03 -23.13 11.32
C ASP A 30 -1.52 -23.56 11.38
N GLN A 31 -2.47 -22.63 11.29
CA GLN A 31 -3.92 -22.91 11.24
C GLN A 31 -4.49 -23.09 9.81
N GLY A 32 -3.63 -23.25 8.79
CA GLY A 32 -4.05 -23.39 7.40
C GLY A 32 -3.80 -22.15 6.53
N GLY A 33 -3.08 -21.16 7.05
CA GLY A 33 -2.74 -19.91 6.35
C GLY A 33 -3.78 -18.82 6.54
N SER A 34 -3.33 -17.57 6.66
CA SER A 34 -4.22 -16.41 6.68
C SER A 34 -4.90 -16.21 5.32
N THR A 35 -6.23 -16.09 5.28
CA THR A 35 -6.98 -15.70 4.08
C THR A 35 -6.78 -14.23 3.72
N PHE A 36 -6.13 -13.44 4.58
CA PHE A 36 -6.01 -11.99 4.46
C PHE A 36 -5.60 -11.52 3.06
N TRP A 37 -4.52 -12.05 2.49
CA TRP A 37 -4.08 -11.64 1.15
C TRP A 37 -4.99 -12.16 0.02
N ARG A 38 -5.74 -13.24 0.25
CA ARG A 38 -6.79 -13.69 -0.68
C ARG A 38 -8.00 -12.77 -0.63
N ASP A 39 -8.38 -12.32 0.56
CA ASP A 39 -9.50 -11.40 0.77
C ASP A 39 -9.17 -10.00 0.22
N ILE A 40 -7.92 -9.56 0.36
CA ILE A 40 -7.39 -8.37 -0.33
C ILE A 40 -7.45 -8.55 -1.84
N ALA A 41 -7.06 -9.70 -2.39
CA ALA A 41 -7.12 -9.93 -3.84
C ALA A 41 -8.56 -9.87 -4.36
N ALA A 42 -9.50 -10.48 -3.65
CA ALA A 42 -10.91 -10.41 -3.99
C ALA A 42 -11.45 -8.97 -3.93
N ALA A 43 -11.05 -8.20 -2.92
CA ALA A 43 -11.40 -6.79 -2.79
C ALA A 43 -10.80 -5.90 -3.88
N PHE A 44 -9.53 -6.14 -4.21
CA PHE A 44 -8.80 -5.41 -5.23
C PHE A 44 -9.41 -5.63 -6.61
N ASP A 45 -9.87 -6.85 -6.90
CA ASP A 45 -10.48 -7.19 -8.19
C ASP A 45 -11.98 -6.79 -8.28
N ALA A 46 -12.63 -6.48 -7.16
CA ALA A 46 -14.02 -6.04 -7.13
C ALA A 46 -14.17 -4.58 -7.56
N LEU A 47 -15.30 -4.25 -8.20
CA LEU A 47 -15.71 -2.86 -8.44
C LEU A 47 -16.18 -2.24 -7.12
N ASP A 48 -15.51 -1.18 -6.69
CA ASP A 48 -15.78 -0.52 -5.41
C ASP A 48 -15.29 0.92 -5.47
N ILE A 49 -16.22 1.87 -5.38
CA ILE A 49 -15.95 3.30 -5.54
C ILE A 49 -14.97 3.84 -4.50
N GLU A 50 -14.92 3.22 -3.32
CA GLU A 50 -13.97 3.56 -2.26
C GLU A 50 -12.53 3.23 -2.69
N PHE A 51 -12.35 2.15 -3.46
CA PHE A 51 -11.03 1.74 -3.94
C PHE A 51 -10.68 2.34 -5.31
N ASP A 52 -11.69 2.75 -6.08
CA ASP A 52 -11.58 3.33 -7.42
C ASP A 52 -11.12 4.81 -7.41
N SER A 53 -11.13 5.50 -6.27
CA SER A 53 -10.92 6.95 -6.20
C SER A 53 -9.61 7.38 -5.52
N VAL A 54 -9.10 8.54 -5.91
CA VAL A 54 -8.06 9.28 -5.18
C VAL A 54 -8.77 10.33 -4.32
N ILE A 55 -8.42 10.42 -3.03
CA ILE A 55 -9.08 11.33 -2.07
C ILE A 55 -8.36 12.70 -2.00
N SER A 56 -7.26 12.87 -2.73
CA SER A 56 -6.43 14.08 -2.76
C SER A 56 -6.64 14.86 -4.05
N ASP A 57 -6.74 16.19 -3.94
CA ASP A 57 -6.79 17.14 -5.06
C ASP A 57 -5.40 17.66 -5.47
N ASP A 58 -4.32 17.05 -4.94
CA ASP A 58 -2.95 17.44 -5.28
C ASP A 58 -2.61 17.04 -6.73
N ALA A 59 -2.07 17.98 -7.50
CA ALA A 59 -1.73 17.82 -8.91
C ALA A 59 -0.78 16.64 -9.18
N VAL A 60 -0.02 16.20 -8.17
CA VAL A 60 0.82 14.99 -8.27
C VAL A 60 0.00 13.72 -8.57
N PHE A 61 -1.31 13.74 -8.33
CA PHE A 61 -2.23 12.63 -8.58
C PHE A 61 -3.16 12.83 -9.79
N ASP A 62 -3.07 13.93 -10.53
CA ASP A 62 -4.02 14.25 -11.62
C ASP A 62 -4.13 13.14 -12.69
N ASP A 63 -3.02 12.45 -12.96
CA ASP A 63 -2.96 11.35 -13.94
C ASP A 63 -3.16 9.95 -13.33
N VAL A 64 -3.54 9.88 -12.04
CA VAL A 64 -3.75 8.61 -11.33
C VAL A 64 -5.21 8.18 -11.42
N ASP A 65 -5.45 7.05 -12.07
CA ASP A 65 -6.75 6.37 -12.08
C ASP A 65 -6.67 5.01 -11.36
N PRO A 66 -7.11 4.93 -10.08
CA PRO A 66 -7.13 3.67 -9.31
C PRO A 66 -8.19 2.65 -9.78
N SER A 67 -9.15 3.06 -10.60
CA SER A 67 -10.19 2.19 -11.15
C SER A 67 -9.64 1.28 -12.27
N GLN A 68 -8.60 1.74 -12.98
CA GLN A 68 -7.96 0.93 -14.02
C GLN A 68 -7.05 -0.12 -13.41
N THR A 69 -7.60 -1.32 -13.20
CA THR A 69 -6.82 -2.44 -12.68
C THR A 69 -6.85 -3.66 -13.58
N MET A 70 -5.72 -4.36 -13.56
CA MET A 70 -5.65 -5.75 -14.00
C MET A 70 -5.69 -6.62 -12.75
N ALA A 71 -6.44 -7.72 -12.83
CA ALA A 71 -6.50 -8.68 -11.74
C ALA A 71 -5.11 -9.15 -11.31
N HIS A 72 -4.89 -9.24 -10.00
CA HIS A 72 -3.60 -9.62 -9.43
C HIS A 72 -3.74 -10.72 -8.39
N SER A 73 -2.85 -11.70 -8.42
CA SER A 73 -2.82 -12.74 -7.39
C SER A 73 -2.44 -12.16 -6.03
N ALA A 74 -2.93 -12.78 -4.96
CA ALA A 74 -2.55 -12.48 -3.57
C ALA A 74 -1.04 -12.32 -3.38
N ALA A 75 -0.24 -13.23 -3.95
CA ALA A 75 1.22 -13.19 -3.89
C ALA A 75 1.84 -12.01 -4.66
N LYS A 76 1.20 -11.55 -5.74
CA LYS A 76 1.63 -10.35 -6.47
C LYS A 76 1.32 -9.09 -5.67
N LEU A 77 0.12 -8.98 -5.11
CA LEU A 77 -0.29 -7.84 -4.27
C LEU A 77 0.60 -7.72 -3.02
N GLN A 78 0.93 -8.84 -2.38
CA GLN A 78 1.88 -8.84 -1.26
C GLN A 78 3.27 -8.32 -1.66
N ARG A 79 3.77 -8.67 -2.85
CA ARG A 79 5.06 -8.16 -3.35
C ARG A 79 5.00 -6.67 -3.65
N MET A 80 3.91 -6.21 -4.26
CA MET A 80 3.68 -4.78 -4.54
C MET A 80 3.68 -3.96 -3.25
N TRP A 81 2.99 -4.42 -2.22
CA TRP A 81 3.02 -3.79 -0.89
C TRP A 81 4.43 -3.74 -0.30
N ARG A 82 5.19 -4.85 -0.33
CA ARG A 82 6.57 -4.87 0.17
C ARG A 82 7.48 -3.87 -0.54
N GLU A 83 7.26 -3.65 -1.84
CA GLU A 83 8.00 -2.67 -2.62
C GLU A 83 7.73 -1.24 -2.12
N VAL A 84 6.45 -0.86 -1.98
CA VAL A 84 6.05 0.47 -1.49
C VAL A 84 6.53 0.68 -0.06
N ALA A 85 6.27 -0.27 0.84
CA ALA A 85 6.68 -0.17 2.23
C ALA A 85 8.20 -0.02 2.38
N GLY A 86 8.98 -0.73 1.54
CA GLY A 86 10.43 -0.61 1.52
C GLY A 86 10.92 0.75 1.02
N LYS A 87 10.24 1.32 0.01
CA LYS A 87 10.54 2.68 -0.49
C LYS A 87 10.20 3.74 0.54
N PHE A 88 9.03 3.65 1.19
CA PHE A 88 8.65 4.54 2.27
C PHE A 88 9.66 4.50 3.41
N ALA A 89 10.04 3.31 3.88
CA ALA A 89 11.04 3.16 4.95
C ALA A 89 12.40 3.79 4.58
N ARG A 90 12.79 3.70 3.30
CA ARG A 90 14.01 4.35 2.78
C ARG A 90 13.87 5.86 2.75
N ALA A 91 12.74 6.38 2.25
CA ALA A 91 12.46 7.81 2.20
C ALA A 91 12.42 8.41 3.61
N GLU A 92 11.73 7.75 4.53
CA GLU A 92 11.64 8.12 5.94
C GLU A 92 13.02 8.16 6.60
N ALA A 93 13.84 7.13 6.40
CA ALA A 93 15.21 7.10 6.91
C ALA A 93 16.11 8.18 6.29
N GLY A 94 15.87 8.58 5.04
CA GLY A 94 16.55 9.69 4.37
C GLY A 94 16.18 11.03 4.98
N SER A 95 14.88 11.32 5.09
CA SER A 95 14.33 12.58 5.61
C SER A 95 14.75 12.90 7.05
N LYS A 96 15.05 11.88 7.85
CA LYS A 96 15.45 12.04 9.27
C LYS A 96 16.95 12.25 9.48
N LYS A 97 17.78 12.23 8.43
CA LYS A 97 19.23 12.50 8.58
C LYS A 97 19.47 13.99 8.76
N SER A 98 19.96 14.40 9.94
CA SER A 98 20.30 15.80 10.17
C SER A 98 21.49 16.21 9.28
N GLY A 99 21.29 17.21 8.40
CA GLY A 99 22.37 17.80 7.59
C GLY A 99 22.07 17.96 6.10
N ASP A 100 21.01 17.33 5.57
CA ASP A 100 20.49 17.68 4.24
C ASP A 100 19.59 18.92 4.36
N ASN A 101 19.85 19.94 3.52
CA ASN A 101 19.07 21.18 3.47
C ASN A 101 17.68 21.01 2.81
N SER A 102 17.29 19.77 2.50
CA SER A 102 15.93 19.43 2.06
C SER A 102 15.09 19.13 3.30
N ASN A 103 14.06 19.94 3.52
CA ASN A 103 13.11 19.76 4.62
C ASN A 103 11.88 18.95 4.18
N ASP A 104 11.74 18.61 2.89
CA ASP A 104 10.53 17.97 2.37
C ASP A 104 10.73 16.47 2.17
N PHE A 105 9.80 15.67 2.72
CA PHE A 105 9.79 14.22 2.57
C PHE A 105 9.71 13.80 1.09
N TRP A 106 9.03 14.60 0.25
CA TRP A 106 8.85 14.32 -1.18
C TRP A 106 10.18 14.16 -1.93
N ASP A 107 11.21 14.90 -1.54
CA ASP A 107 12.54 14.82 -2.16
C ASP A 107 13.19 13.42 -1.98
N PHE A 108 12.74 12.66 -0.98
CA PHE A 108 13.23 11.33 -0.68
C PHE A 108 12.37 10.20 -1.29
N CYS A 109 11.27 10.55 -1.96
CA CYS A 109 10.35 9.57 -2.55
C CYS A 109 10.74 9.15 -3.98
N ASP A 110 11.88 9.60 -4.52
CA ASP A 110 12.34 9.29 -5.89
C ASP A 110 11.28 9.60 -6.97
N GLY A 111 10.47 10.66 -6.76
CA GLY A 111 9.38 11.05 -7.68
C GLY A 111 8.19 10.09 -7.68
N ARG A 112 8.04 9.26 -6.66
CA ARG A 112 6.97 8.27 -6.53
C ARG A 112 5.85 8.80 -5.64
N ALA A 113 4.69 9.06 -6.23
CA ALA A 113 3.50 9.49 -5.51
C ALA A 113 2.80 8.35 -4.74
N ASP A 114 3.17 7.09 -4.98
CA ASP A 114 2.64 5.91 -4.30
C ASP A 114 3.44 5.50 -3.05
N VAL A 115 4.42 6.31 -2.65
CA VAL A 115 5.32 6.11 -1.49
C VAL A 115 4.91 7.08 -0.39
#